data_AF-A0A7Y9HT28-F1
#
_entry.id   AF-A0A7Y9HT28-F1
#
_cell.length_a   1.000
_cell.length_b   1.000
_cell.length_c   1.000
_cell.angle_alpha   90.00
_cell.angle_beta   90.00
_cell.angle_gamma   90.00
#
_symmetry.space_group_name_H-M   'P 1'
#
loop_
_entity.id
_entity.type
_entity.pdbx_description
1 polymer ?
#
loop_
_entity_poly.entity_id
_entity_poly.type
_entity_poly.pdbx_seq_one_letter_code
_entity_poly.pdbx_strand_id
1 'polypeptide(L)'
;MKTKTLMITAGLLSMISAAAFAQNPVAQVQQDNAQIRQDTKQIHQDNREIRHDNTVIAVKQGEVAAGKQQLQAERQESRALAHAEHQDLKQGNLAGAAQLEQARRGEQQAIQRQKQEIRHDQKVIAHHAADKHAAQVARQEDKVDRHLDTAKRDHDANKL
;
A
#
# COMPACT_ATOMS: atom_id res chain seq x y z
N MET A 1 -5.27 22.98 -2.83
CA MET A 1 -6.04 22.21 -1.82
C MET A 1 -5.35 22.38 -0.48
N LYS A 2 -6.16 22.56 0.57
CA LYS A 2 -5.75 23.09 1.88
C LYS A 2 -4.76 22.16 2.58
N THR A 3 -3.60 22.70 2.96
CA THR A 3 -2.62 22.07 3.83
C THR A 3 -3.20 21.98 5.24
N LYS A 4 -3.38 20.76 5.76
CA LYS A 4 -3.77 20.56 7.16
C LYS A 4 -2.51 20.70 8.01
N THR A 5 -2.36 21.89 8.57
CA THR A 5 -1.49 22.20 9.71
C THR A 5 -1.70 21.14 10.80
N LEU A 6 -0.66 20.37 11.09
CA LEU A 6 -0.59 19.54 12.28
C LEU A 6 -0.64 20.49 13.48
N MET A 7 -1.78 20.53 14.17
CA MET A 7 -1.86 21.13 15.49
C MET A 7 -1.00 20.27 16.42
N ILE A 8 0.13 20.84 16.83
CA ILE A 8 0.84 20.45 18.05
C ILE A 8 -0.13 20.77 19.19
N THR A 9 -0.96 19.81 19.57
CA THR A 9 -1.72 19.87 20.82
C THR A 9 -0.73 19.74 21.97
N ALA A 10 -0.41 20.90 22.54
CA ALA A 10 0.11 21.02 23.89
C ALA A 10 -0.83 20.34 24.89
N GLY A 11 -0.24 19.61 25.84
CA GLY A 11 -0.89 19.02 27.01
C GLY A 11 -0.18 17.72 27.39
N LEU A 12 0.56 17.57 28.48
CA LEU A 12 0.57 18.27 29.76
C LEU A 12 2.00 18.31 30.31
N LEU A 13 2.48 19.50 30.68
CA LEU A 13 3.48 19.65 31.73
C LEU A 13 2.89 19.06 33.02
N SER A 14 3.51 18.03 33.57
CA SER A 14 3.42 17.74 35.00
C SER A 14 4.83 17.53 35.52
N MET A 15 5.38 18.59 36.11
CA MET A 15 6.50 18.48 37.04
C MET A 15 6.01 17.64 38.22
N ILE A 16 6.53 16.42 38.36
CA ILE A 16 6.32 15.62 39.57
C ILE A 16 7.61 15.73 40.39
N SER A 17 7.51 16.57 41.40
CA SER A 17 8.36 16.67 42.58
C SER A 17 8.76 15.28 43.07
N ALA A 18 10.02 15.13 43.49
CA ALA A 18 10.53 13.93 44.14
C ALA A 18 9.68 13.60 45.39
N ALA A 19 8.79 12.62 45.25
CA ALA A 19 8.19 11.90 46.35
C ALA A 19 8.34 10.42 46.03
N ALA A 20 9.20 9.75 46.78
CA ALA A 20 9.36 8.31 46.74
C ALA A 20 8.09 7.66 47.30
N PHE A 21 7.05 7.58 46.47
CA PHE A 21 5.89 6.76 46.78
C PHE A 21 6.26 5.31 46.49
N ALA A 22 6.22 4.47 47.53
CA ALA A 22 6.26 3.03 47.37
C ALA A 22 5.17 2.62 46.36
N GLN A 23 5.59 2.24 45.15
CA GLN A 23 4.69 1.68 44.15
C GLN A 23 4.09 0.42 44.77
N ASN A 24 2.77 0.40 44.97
CA ASN A 24 2.07 -0.82 45.32
C ASN A 24 2.23 -1.79 44.12
N PRO A 25 2.97 -2.90 44.26
CA PRO A 25 3.29 -3.78 43.13
C PRO A 25 2.03 -4.34 42.47
N VAL A 26 0.94 -4.48 43.23
CA VAL A 26 -0.37 -4.90 42.70
C VAL A 26 -0.98 -3.84 41.78
N ALA A 27 -0.84 -2.55 42.12
CA ALA A 27 -1.34 -1.45 41.28
C ALA A 27 -0.53 -1.32 39.98
N GLN A 28 0.79 -1.51 40.04
CA GLN A 28 1.65 -1.53 38.86
C GLN A 28 1.29 -2.68 37.92
N VAL A 29 1.12 -3.89 38.44
CA VAL A 29 0.70 -5.07 37.65
C VAL A 29 -0.67 -4.87 37.02
N GLN A 30 -1.61 -4.22 37.70
CA GLN A 30 -2.92 -3.90 37.13
C GLN A 30 -2.82 -2.91 35.97
N GLN A 31 -2.00 -1.88 36.10
CA GLN A 31 -1.74 -0.90 35.05
C GLN A 31 -1.05 -1.53 33.83
N ASP A 32 -0.02 -2.34 34.05
CA ASP A 32 0.68 -3.06 32.98
C ASP A 32 -0.26 -4.02 32.24
N ASN A 33 -1.12 -4.74 32.96
CA ASN A 33 -2.13 -5.61 32.35
C ASN A 33 -3.16 -4.85 31.52
N ALA A 34 -3.55 -3.64 31.93
CA ALA A 34 -4.44 -2.79 31.14
C ALA A 34 -3.77 -2.34 29.85
N GLN A 35 -2.49 -1.92 29.92
CA GLN A 35 -1.69 -1.53 28.76
C GLN A 35 -1.51 -2.70 27.78
N ILE A 36 -1.13 -3.89 28.27
CA ILE A 36 -0.98 -5.10 27.43
C ILE A 36 -2.26 -5.43 26.68
N ARG A 37 -3.43 -5.29 27.32
CA ARG A 37 -4.73 -5.52 26.65
C ARG A 37 -4.98 -4.49 25.54
N GLN A 38 -4.61 -3.24 25.75
CA GLN A 38 -4.74 -2.18 24.75
C GLN A 38 -3.81 -2.44 23.56
N ASP A 39 -2.53 -2.71 23.82
CA ASP A 39 -1.53 -3.05 22.80
C ASP A 39 -1.95 -4.27 21.98
N THR A 40 -2.46 -5.31 22.65
CA THR A 40 -2.96 -6.52 21.98
C THR A 40 -4.10 -6.19 21.02
N LYS A 41 -5.04 -5.33 21.42
CA LYS A 41 -6.13 -4.88 20.55
C LYS A 41 -5.60 -4.11 19.34
N GLN A 42 -4.63 -3.23 19.54
CA GLN A 42 -4.01 -2.45 18.45
C GLN A 42 -3.29 -3.37 17.46
N ILE A 43 -2.47 -4.31 17.95
CA ILE A 43 -1.77 -5.31 17.11
C ILE A 43 -2.78 -6.12 16.28
N HIS A 44 -3.93 -6.50 16.85
CA HIS A 44 -4.97 -7.19 16.11
C HIS A 44 -5.65 -6.31 15.04
N GLN A 45 -5.76 -5.00 15.25
CA GLN A 45 -6.27 -4.07 14.24
C GLN A 45 -5.26 -3.91 13.10
N ASP A 46 -4.02 -3.57 13.40
CA ASP A 46 -2.95 -3.42 12.41
C ASP A 46 -2.74 -4.70 11.58
N ASN A 47 -2.82 -5.88 12.22
CA ASN A 47 -2.72 -7.16 11.50
C ASN A 47 -3.89 -7.40 10.55
N ARG A 48 -5.08 -6.90 10.87
CA ARG A 48 -6.23 -6.97 9.95
C ARG A 48 -6.03 -6.05 8.76
N GLU A 49 -5.53 -4.84 8.98
CA GLU A 49 -5.21 -3.87 7.93
C GLU A 49 -4.13 -4.40 6.98
N ILE A 50 -3.00 -4.89 7.51
CA ILE A 50 -1.93 -5.49 6.69
C ILE A 50 -2.44 -6.68 5.86
N ARG A 51 -3.32 -7.53 6.43
CA ARG A 51 -3.93 -8.64 5.69
C ARG A 51 -4.85 -8.15 4.58
N HIS A 52 -5.62 -7.10 4.85
CA HIS A 52 -6.46 -6.45 3.86
C HIS A 52 -5.62 -5.92 2.70
N ASP A 53 -4.57 -5.14 2.98
CA ASP A 53 -3.68 -4.60 1.96
C ASP A 53 -3.00 -5.70 1.14
N ASN A 54 -2.53 -6.77 1.78
CA ASN A 54 -1.96 -7.92 1.07
C ASN A 54 -2.97 -8.57 0.12
N THR A 55 -4.24 -8.66 0.53
CA THR A 55 -5.31 -9.21 -0.31
C THR A 55 -5.55 -8.32 -1.53
N VAL A 56 -5.68 -7.01 -1.32
CA VAL A 56 -5.87 -6.04 -2.40
C VAL A 56 -4.69 -6.06 -3.38
N ILE A 57 -3.45 -6.05 -2.87
CA ILE A 57 -2.24 -6.13 -3.69
C ILE A 57 -2.24 -7.41 -4.53
N ALA A 58 -2.56 -8.57 -3.94
CA ALA A 58 -2.57 -9.84 -4.66
C ALA A 58 -3.61 -9.85 -5.79
N VAL A 59 -4.82 -9.36 -5.53
CA VAL A 59 -5.87 -9.23 -6.56
C VAL A 59 -5.41 -8.32 -7.69
N LYS A 60 -4.93 -7.11 -7.36
CA LYS A 60 -4.46 -6.15 -8.36
C LYS A 60 -3.26 -6.64 -9.16
N GLN A 61 -2.36 -7.42 -8.55
CA GLN A 61 -1.26 -8.07 -9.28
C GLN A 61 -1.78 -9.08 -10.30
N GLY A 62 -2.82 -9.84 -9.96
CA GLY A 62 -3.53 -10.73 -10.88
C GLY A 62 -4.15 -9.97 -12.06
N GLU A 63 -4.86 -8.87 -11.79
CA GLU A 63 -5.46 -8.00 -12.81
C GLU A 63 -4.40 -7.40 -13.75
N VAL A 64 -3.28 -6.92 -13.20
CA VAL A 64 -2.14 -6.41 -14.00
C VAL A 64 -1.56 -7.52 -14.88
N ALA A 65 -1.44 -8.74 -14.36
CA ALA A 65 -0.92 -9.88 -15.13
C ALA A 65 -1.86 -10.25 -16.29
N ALA A 66 -3.16 -10.38 -16.01
CA ALA A 66 -4.18 -10.65 -17.02
C ALA A 66 -4.22 -9.53 -18.08
N GLY A 67 -4.23 -8.26 -17.63
CA GLY A 67 -4.21 -7.12 -18.53
C GLY A 67 -2.97 -7.08 -19.43
N LYS A 68 -1.80 -7.49 -18.93
CA LYS A 68 -0.58 -7.62 -19.76
C LYS A 68 -0.69 -8.73 -20.81
N GLN A 69 -1.31 -9.85 -20.48
CA GLN A 69 -1.56 -10.93 -21.44
C GLN A 69 -2.51 -10.47 -22.55
N GLN A 70 -3.62 -9.83 -22.19
CA GLN A 70 -4.57 -9.25 -23.14
C GLN A 70 -3.88 -8.21 -24.04
N LEU A 71 -3.11 -7.29 -23.45
CA LEU A 71 -2.35 -6.28 -24.19
C LEU A 71 -1.36 -6.91 -25.19
N GLN A 72 -0.79 -8.08 -24.87
CA GLN A 72 0.09 -8.80 -25.79
C GLN A 72 -0.69 -9.39 -26.97
N ALA A 73 -1.88 -9.96 -26.73
CA ALA A 73 -2.75 -10.47 -27.78
C ALA A 73 -3.22 -9.35 -28.72
N GLU A 74 -3.75 -8.25 -28.18
CA GLU A 74 -4.20 -7.08 -28.97
C GLU A 74 -3.06 -6.49 -29.83
N ARG A 75 -1.83 -6.49 -29.30
CA ARG A 75 -0.64 -6.07 -30.08
C ARG A 75 -0.32 -7.00 -31.24
N GLN A 76 -0.55 -8.30 -31.08
CA GLN A 76 -0.36 -9.26 -32.17
C GLN A 76 -1.42 -9.05 -33.25
N GLU A 77 -2.68 -8.85 -32.87
CA GLU A 77 -3.79 -8.56 -33.78
C GLU A 77 -3.54 -7.24 -34.54
N SER A 78 -3.16 -6.18 -33.85
CA SER A 78 -2.82 -4.90 -34.48
C SER A 78 -1.66 -5.02 -35.49
N ARG A 79 -0.67 -5.88 -35.20
CA ARG A 79 0.43 -6.17 -36.15
C ARG A 79 -0.06 -6.96 -37.36
N ALA A 80 -0.93 -7.95 -37.15
CA ALA A 80 -1.53 -8.72 -38.25
C ALA A 80 -2.32 -7.81 -39.18
N LEU A 81 -3.12 -6.89 -38.63
CA LEU A 81 -3.84 -5.87 -39.40
C LEU A 81 -2.88 -4.97 -40.19
N ALA A 82 -1.79 -4.51 -39.58
CA ALA A 82 -0.78 -3.70 -40.27
C ALA A 82 -0.10 -4.44 -41.42
N HIS A 83 0.16 -5.75 -41.26
CA HIS A 83 0.71 -6.58 -42.34
C HIS A 83 -0.29 -6.77 -43.49
N ALA A 84 -1.57 -7.01 -43.18
CA ALA A 84 -2.62 -7.11 -44.18
C ALA A 84 -2.81 -5.77 -44.92
N GLU A 85 -2.85 -4.65 -44.18
CA GLU A 85 -2.94 -3.29 -44.73
C GLU A 85 -1.80 -3.04 -45.74
N HIS A 86 -0.57 -3.40 -45.37
CA HIS A 86 0.58 -3.28 -46.26
C HIS A 86 0.48 -4.17 -47.51
N GLN A 87 -0.11 -5.37 -47.41
CA GLN A 87 -0.32 -6.24 -48.57
C GLN A 87 -1.35 -5.64 -49.54
N ASP A 88 -2.45 -5.10 -49.03
CA ASP A 88 -3.47 -4.43 -49.84
C ASP A 88 -2.89 -3.20 -50.55
N LEU A 89 -2.10 -2.39 -49.84
CA LEU A 89 -1.39 -1.25 -50.43
C LEU A 89 -0.44 -1.69 -51.55
N LYS A 90 0.31 -2.78 -51.36
CA LYS A 90 1.21 -3.33 -52.38
C LYS A 90 0.47 -3.83 -53.62
N GLN A 91 -0.75 -4.33 -53.46
CA GLN A 91 -1.61 -4.79 -54.55
C GLN A 91 -2.40 -3.64 -55.20
N GLY A 92 -2.29 -2.41 -54.69
CA GLY A 92 -3.06 -1.26 -55.16
C GLY A 92 -4.52 -1.25 -54.70
N ASN A 93 -4.90 -2.12 -53.77
CA ASN A 93 -6.24 -2.16 -53.18
C ASN A 93 -6.37 -1.11 -52.07
N LEU A 94 -6.59 0.14 -52.46
CA LEU A 94 -6.70 1.26 -51.51
C LEU A 94 -7.95 1.17 -50.61
N ALA A 95 -9.04 0.59 -51.12
CA ALA A 95 -10.28 0.45 -50.35
C ALA A 95 -10.13 -0.57 -49.21
N GLY A 96 -9.51 -1.72 -49.48
CA GLY A 96 -9.19 -2.72 -48.45
C GLY A 96 -8.21 -2.18 -47.41
N ALA A 97 -7.14 -1.50 -47.85
CA ALA A 97 -6.19 -0.86 -46.97
C ALA A 97 -6.84 0.17 -46.03
N ALA A 98 -7.75 1.00 -46.53
CA ALA A 98 -8.46 2.00 -45.71
C ALA A 98 -9.34 1.35 -44.63
N GLN A 99 -10.01 0.23 -44.95
CA GLN A 99 -10.79 -0.53 -43.97
C GLN A 99 -9.90 -1.12 -42.87
N LEU A 100 -8.76 -1.70 -43.25
CA LEU A 100 -7.78 -2.26 -42.31
C LEU A 100 -7.12 -1.19 -41.44
N GLU A 101 -6.85 -0.01 -42.00
CA GLU A 101 -6.36 1.13 -41.22
C GLU A 101 -7.38 1.56 -40.16
N GLN A 102 -8.67 1.65 -40.53
CA GLN A 102 -9.73 1.99 -39.60
C GLN A 102 -9.85 0.95 -38.47
N ALA A 103 -9.83 -0.34 -38.81
CA ALA A 103 -9.81 -1.42 -37.82
C ALA A 103 -8.60 -1.31 -36.89
N ARG A 104 -7.40 -1.11 -37.45
CA ARG A 104 -6.15 -0.95 -36.69
C ARG A 104 -6.19 0.27 -35.75
N ARG A 105 -6.80 1.38 -36.18
CA ARG A 105 -7.00 2.56 -35.31
C ARG A 105 -7.94 2.23 -34.13
N GLY A 106 -8.98 1.43 -34.37
CA GLY A 106 -9.84 0.90 -33.31
C GLY A 106 -9.05 0.08 -32.28
N GLU A 107 -8.25 -0.88 -32.76
CA GLU A 107 -7.36 -1.70 -31.91
C GLU A 107 -6.37 -0.85 -31.11
N GLN A 108 -5.79 0.17 -31.74
CA GLN A 108 -4.88 1.08 -31.05
C GLN A 108 -5.57 1.83 -29.91
N GLN A 109 -6.84 2.22 -30.06
CA GLN A 109 -7.59 2.84 -28.97
C GLN A 109 -7.83 1.87 -27.82
N ALA A 110 -8.19 0.60 -28.11
CA ALA A 110 -8.35 -0.44 -27.10
C ALA A 110 -7.05 -0.66 -26.31
N ILE A 111 -5.93 -0.82 -27.01
CA ILE A 111 -4.58 -0.93 -26.43
C ILE A 111 -4.26 0.24 -25.49
N GLN A 112 -4.65 1.47 -25.84
CA GLN A 112 -4.40 2.62 -24.98
C GLN A 112 -5.25 2.62 -23.71
N ARG A 113 -6.52 2.19 -23.81
CA ARG A 113 -7.39 2.02 -22.63
C ARG A 113 -6.83 0.94 -21.70
N GLN A 114 -6.47 -0.22 -22.25
CA GLN A 114 -5.87 -1.31 -21.48
C GLN A 114 -4.59 -0.87 -20.76
N LYS A 115 -3.73 -0.06 -21.41
CA LYS A 115 -2.54 0.53 -20.77
C LYS A 115 -2.89 1.50 -19.65
N GLN A 116 -4.01 2.23 -19.72
CA GLN A 116 -4.43 3.14 -18.66
C GLN A 116 -4.94 2.34 -17.46
N GLU A 117 -5.70 1.28 -17.68
CA GLU A 117 -6.21 0.37 -16.64
C GLU A 117 -5.05 -0.32 -15.90
N ILE A 118 -4.11 -0.93 -16.63
CA ILE A 118 -2.91 -1.53 -16.01
C ILE A 118 -2.15 -0.51 -15.16
N ARG A 119 -2.01 0.74 -15.64
CA ARG A 119 -1.35 1.80 -14.88
C ARG A 119 -2.13 2.22 -13.64
N HIS A 120 -3.46 2.20 -13.71
CA HIS A 120 -4.31 2.47 -12.56
C HIS A 120 -4.12 1.38 -11.49
N ASP A 121 -4.20 0.10 -11.86
CA ASP A 121 -4.01 -1.00 -10.91
C ASP A 121 -2.61 -1.00 -10.30
N GLN A 122 -1.57 -0.69 -11.09
CA GLN A 122 -0.22 -0.49 -10.58
C GLN A 122 -0.14 0.61 -9.52
N LYS A 123 -0.87 1.72 -9.69
CA LYS A 123 -0.94 2.78 -8.68
C LYS A 123 -1.66 2.33 -7.42
N VAL A 124 -2.74 1.58 -7.56
CA VAL A 124 -3.45 0.99 -6.42
C VAL A 124 -2.52 0.08 -5.62
N ILE A 125 -1.78 -0.81 -6.30
CA ILE A 125 -0.75 -1.65 -5.66
C ILE A 125 0.27 -0.81 -4.91
N ALA A 126 0.80 0.24 -5.55
CA ALA A 126 1.82 1.09 -4.94
C ALA A 126 1.29 1.80 -3.69
N HIS A 127 0.04 2.28 -3.71
CA HIS A 127 -0.60 2.91 -2.56
C HIS A 127 -0.72 1.93 -1.38
N HIS A 128 -1.34 0.77 -1.59
CA HIS A 128 -1.49 -0.24 -0.54
C HIS A 128 -0.14 -0.80 -0.05
N ALA A 129 0.86 -0.87 -0.93
CA ALA A 129 2.21 -1.26 -0.52
C ALA A 129 2.85 -0.22 0.41
N ALA A 130 2.63 1.07 0.14
CA ALA A 130 3.10 2.16 0.98
C ALA A 130 2.36 2.19 2.33
N ASP A 131 1.04 2.04 2.34
CA ASP A 131 0.22 1.99 3.57
C ASP A 131 0.66 0.83 4.47
N LYS A 132 0.80 -0.37 3.87
CA LYS A 132 1.33 -1.54 4.57
C LYS A 132 2.72 -1.29 5.16
N HIS A 133 3.61 -0.66 4.41
CA HIS A 133 4.95 -0.35 4.89
C HIS A 133 4.91 0.65 6.05
N ALA A 134 4.08 1.70 5.96
CA ALA A 134 3.90 2.67 7.03
C ALA A 134 3.39 1.99 8.32
N ALA A 135 2.41 1.10 8.21
CA ALA A 135 1.93 0.31 9.35
C ALA A 135 3.01 -0.59 9.97
N GLN A 136 3.89 -1.18 9.14
CA GLN A 136 5.01 -1.98 9.62
C GLN A 136 6.07 -1.15 10.34
N VAL A 137 6.41 0.04 9.82
CA VAL A 137 7.35 0.96 10.46
C VAL A 137 6.81 1.46 11.79
N ALA A 138 5.57 1.93 11.84
CA ALA A 138 4.94 2.39 13.07
C ALA A 138 4.96 1.31 14.17
N ARG A 139 4.69 0.05 13.81
CA ARG A 139 4.79 -1.09 14.74
C ARG A 139 6.22 -1.31 15.23
N GLN A 140 7.20 -1.18 14.35
CA GLN A 140 8.59 -1.39 14.69
C GLN A 140 9.11 -0.30 15.63
N GLU A 141 8.72 0.96 15.39
CA GLU A 141 9.01 2.10 16.26
C GLU A 141 8.43 1.89 17.66
N ASP A 142 7.14 1.56 17.74
CA ASP A 142 6.45 1.25 19.00
C ASP A 142 7.10 0.07 19.75
N LYS A 143 7.60 -0.93 19.03
CA LYS A 143 8.38 -2.03 19.63
C LYS A 143 9.71 -1.54 20.21
N VAL A 144 10.43 -0.65 19.52
CA VAL A 144 11.70 -0.09 20.01
C VAL A 144 11.44 0.76 21.26
N ASP A 145 10.42 1.60 21.26
CA ASP A 145 10.07 2.44 22.40
C ASP A 145 9.75 1.60 23.64
N ARG A 146 8.99 0.51 23.48
CA ARG A 146 8.75 -0.45 24.58
C ARG A 146 10.02 -1.11 25.10
N HIS A 147 10.95 -1.48 24.21
CA HIS A 147 12.22 -2.06 24.64
C HIS A 147 13.07 -1.06 25.42
N LEU A 148 13.10 0.20 24.99
CA LEU A 148 13.81 1.27 25.70
C LEU A 148 13.19 1.57 27.07
N ASP A 149 11.86 1.61 27.16
CA ASP A 149 11.16 1.78 28.44
C ASP A 149 11.44 0.63 29.40
N THR A 150 11.36 -0.62 28.91
CA THR A 150 11.67 -1.82 29.69
C THR A 150 13.11 -1.78 30.21
N ALA A 151 14.08 -1.47 29.34
CA ALA A 151 15.49 -1.38 29.73
C ALA A 151 15.75 -0.30 30.79
N LYS A 152 15.06 0.84 30.71
CA LYS A 152 15.14 1.90 31.74
C LYS A 152 14.58 1.41 33.08
N ARG A 153 13.40 0.78 33.08
CA ARG A 153 12.78 0.23 34.29
C ARG A 153 13.68 -0.82 34.96
N ASP A 154 14.24 -1.75 34.18
CA ASP A 154 15.15 -2.78 34.71
C ASP A 154 16.43 -2.17 35.30
N HIS A 155 16.99 -1.17 34.62
CA HIS A 155 18.17 -0.46 35.11
C HIS A 155 17.90 0.31 36.41
N ASP A 156 16.75 0.96 36.52
CA ASP A 156 16.38 1.70 37.73
C ASP A 156 16.04 0.76 38.89
N ALA A 157 15.43 -0.40 38.61
CA ALA A 157 15.19 -1.45 39.60
C ALA A 157 16.51 -2.05 40.15
N ASN A 158 17.53 -2.20 39.31
CA ASN A 158 18.86 -2.69 39.71
C ASN A 158 19.67 -1.67 40.54
N LYS A 159 19.20 -0.44 40.70
CA LYS A 159 19.84 0.61 41.49
C LYS A 159 19.26 0.75 42.91
N LEU A 160 18.21 0.01 43.22
CA LEU A 160 17.59 -0.08 44.56
C LEU A 160 18.18 -1.25 45.34
#